data_AF-A0A6S7J0F1-F1
#
_entry.id   AF-A0A6S7J0F1-F1
#
_cell.length_a   1.000
_cell.length_b   1.000
_cell.length_c   1.000
_cell.angle_alpha   90.00
_cell.angle_beta   90.00
_cell.angle_gamma   90.00
#
_symmetry.space_group_name_H-M   'P 1'
#
loop_
_entity.id
_entity.type
_entity.pdbx_description
1 polymer ?
#
loop_
_entity_poly.entity_id
_entity_poly.type
_entity_poly.pdbx_seq_one_letter_code
_entity_poly.pdbx_strand_id
1 'polypeptide(L)'
;MDGSIRSLLQSCRGDSEPESLFEPYEKLKQESDGNVKANVGTDLFVLCAEVACLVQYHKKFEIAEDCIKMYFKHSPPGNQYLCRAYMCQAQIHAPSSTKNPEQIDKAVLYLLKAINFAKQNPRYHFLVYNASVLYWRFCRIFLKPNYKRLLAKSLHQVVKALDDIDDEDYEWRAQLMM
;
A
#
# COMPACT_ATOMS: atom_id res chain seq x y z
N MET A 1 21.88 12.04 4.30
CA MET A 1 21.99 10.77 3.56
C MET A 1 20.60 10.29 3.16
N ASP A 2 19.68 10.11 4.10
CA ASP A 2 18.24 9.90 3.83
C ASP A 2 17.66 10.90 2.82
N GLY A 3 18.05 12.18 2.90
CA GLY A 3 17.64 13.19 1.93
C GLY A 3 18.00 12.86 0.48
N SER A 4 19.16 12.24 0.25
CA SER A 4 19.62 11.84 -1.09
C SER A 4 18.78 10.67 -1.64
N ILE A 5 18.54 9.64 -0.81
CA ILE A 5 17.67 8.52 -1.19
C ILE A 5 16.24 9.01 -1.44
N ARG A 6 15.71 9.91 -0.59
CA ARG A 6 14.39 10.51 -0.81
C ARG A 6 14.31 11.28 -2.12
N SER A 7 15.33 12.07 -2.47
CA SER A 7 15.33 12.79 -3.76
C SER A 7 15.34 11.83 -4.95
N LEU A 8 16.11 10.73 -4.88
CA LEU A 8 16.15 9.71 -5.93
C LEU A 8 14.81 8.97 -6.05
N LEU A 9 14.19 8.60 -4.93
CA LEU A 9 12.86 7.98 -4.94
C LEU A 9 11.79 8.94 -5.47
N GLN A 10 11.93 10.23 -5.21
CA GLN A 10 11.00 11.24 -5.71
C GLN A 10 11.15 11.44 -7.22
N SER A 11 12.38 11.44 -7.77
CA SER A 11 12.58 11.51 -9.23
C SER A 11 12.00 10.29 -9.94
N CYS A 12 12.13 9.10 -9.34
CA CYS A 12 11.53 7.86 -9.87
C CYS A 12 10.01 7.96 -10.02
N ARG A 13 9.29 8.70 -9.16
CA ARG A 13 7.82 8.80 -9.28
C ARG A 13 7.36 9.47 -10.59
N GLY A 14 8.17 10.35 -11.17
CA GLY A 14 7.89 11.00 -12.46
C GLY A 14 8.55 10.33 -13.65
N ASP A 15 9.42 9.36 -13.41
CA ASP A 15 10.19 8.67 -14.44
C ASP A 15 9.43 7.47 -14.99
N SER A 16 9.56 7.22 -16.28
CA SER A 16 8.97 6.07 -16.98
C SER A 16 9.95 4.90 -17.10
N GLU A 17 11.23 5.11 -16.79
CA GLU A 17 12.25 4.08 -16.89
C GLU A 17 12.18 3.13 -15.68
N PRO A 18 11.89 1.83 -15.89
CA PRO A 18 11.75 0.87 -14.80
C PRO A 18 13.06 0.60 -14.04
N GLU A 19 14.20 0.91 -14.66
CA GLU A 19 15.53 0.63 -14.12
C GLU A 19 16.01 1.71 -13.15
N SER A 20 15.45 2.93 -13.22
CA SER A 20 15.81 4.04 -12.34
C SER A 20 15.60 3.74 -10.85
N LEU A 21 14.78 2.75 -10.52
CA LEU A 21 14.54 2.31 -9.14
C LEU A 21 15.68 1.45 -8.56
N PHE A 22 16.52 0.83 -9.39
CA PHE A 22 17.59 -0.06 -8.90
C PHE A 22 18.64 0.71 -8.10
N GLU A 23 19.06 1.88 -8.57
CA GLU A 23 20.08 2.69 -7.88
C GLU A 23 19.66 3.07 -6.44
N PRO A 24 18.49 3.69 -6.19
CA PRO A 24 18.06 4.01 -4.83
C PRO A 24 17.80 2.76 -3.98
N TYR A 25 17.33 1.66 -4.57
CA TYR A 25 17.12 0.40 -3.86
C TYR A 25 18.44 -0.24 -3.40
N GLU A 26 19.43 -0.36 -4.27
CA GLU A 26 20.74 -0.93 -3.93
C GLU A 26 21.46 -0.09 -2.87
N LYS A 27 21.41 1.25 -2.98
CA LYS A 27 21.93 2.14 -1.93
C LYS A 27 21.23 1.90 -0.60
N LEU A 28 19.90 1.78 -0.60
CA LEU A 28 19.13 1.51 0.61
C LEU A 28 19.53 0.17 1.26
N LYS A 29 19.75 -0.86 0.45
CA LYS A 29 20.14 -2.20 0.90
C LYS A 29 21.54 -2.23 1.51
N GLN A 30 22.52 -1.62 0.82
CA GLN A 30 23.91 -1.55 1.28
C GLN A 30 24.02 -0.86 2.63
N GLU A 31 23.29 0.24 2.84
CA GLU A 31 23.26 0.96 4.11
C GLU A 31 22.61 0.15 5.23
N SER A 32 21.64 -0.72 4.90
CA SER A 32 20.97 -1.59 5.88
C SER A 32 21.81 -2.79 6.33
N ASP A 33 22.58 -3.38 5.41
CA ASP A 33 23.42 -4.55 5.69
C ASP A 33 24.79 -4.16 6.26
N GLY A 34 25.28 -2.96 5.95
CA GLY A 34 26.66 -2.53 6.22
C GLY A 34 26.97 -2.07 7.64
N ASN A 35 25.98 -1.86 8.53
CA ASN A 35 26.28 -1.24 9.83
C ASN A 35 25.23 -1.55 10.91
N VAL A 36 25.67 -2.13 12.04
CA VAL A 36 24.84 -2.35 13.25
C VAL A 36 24.30 -1.02 13.84
N LYS A 37 24.78 0.13 13.34
CA LYS A 37 24.39 1.49 13.73
C LYS A 37 23.86 2.36 12.58
N ALA A 38 23.66 1.83 11.36
CA ALA A 38 23.08 2.62 10.29
C ALA A 38 21.60 2.89 10.61
N ASN A 39 21.35 4.09 11.12
CA ASN A 39 20.01 4.56 11.48
C ASN A 39 19.28 5.03 10.21
N VAL A 40 19.18 4.15 9.22
CA VAL A 40 18.42 4.41 8.00
C VAL A 40 16.95 4.52 8.38
N GLY A 41 16.29 5.62 8.00
CA GLY A 41 14.87 5.77 8.25
C GLY A 41 14.08 4.59 7.68
N THR A 42 13.42 3.82 8.55
CA THR A 42 12.64 2.64 8.12
C THR A 42 11.55 3.00 7.12
N ASP A 43 11.09 4.25 7.13
CA ASP A 43 10.16 4.79 6.16
C ASP A 43 10.68 4.79 4.72
N LEU A 44 12.01 4.85 4.50
CA LEU A 44 12.61 4.79 3.17
C LEU A 44 12.31 3.46 2.45
N PHE A 45 12.25 2.35 3.19
CA PHE A 45 11.83 1.06 2.63
C PHE A 45 10.39 1.11 2.13
N VAL A 46 9.49 1.75 2.89
CA VAL A 46 8.09 1.90 2.49
C VAL A 46 7.98 2.79 1.26
N LEU A 47 8.73 3.90 1.21
CA LEU A 47 8.78 4.79 0.05
C LEU A 47 9.30 4.07 -1.20
N CYS A 48 10.35 3.26 -1.08
CA CYS A 48 10.87 2.46 -2.18
C CYS A 48 9.85 1.42 -2.66
N ALA A 49 9.20 0.70 -1.74
CA ALA A 49 8.17 -0.28 -2.06
C ALA A 49 6.95 0.34 -2.78
N GLU A 50 6.56 1.56 -2.41
CA GLU A 50 5.48 2.27 -3.10
C GLU A 50 5.84 2.63 -4.54
N VAL A 51 7.06 3.10 -4.79
CA VAL A 51 7.54 3.39 -6.16
C VAL A 51 7.57 2.10 -6.97
N ALA A 52 8.06 1.00 -6.38
CA ALA A 52 8.06 -0.33 -7.00
C ALA A 52 6.65 -0.84 -7.37
N CYS A 53 5.62 -0.43 -6.63
CA CYS A 53 4.23 -0.79 -6.87
C CYS A 53 3.54 0.07 -7.95
N LEU A 54 4.15 1.17 -8.40
CA LEU A 54 3.59 1.98 -9.48
C LEU A 54 3.57 1.21 -10.81
N VAL A 55 2.53 1.47 -11.61
CA VAL A 55 2.27 0.75 -12.88
C VAL A 55 3.42 0.92 -13.89
N GLN A 56 4.03 2.12 -13.94
CA GLN A 56 5.14 2.44 -14.85
C GLN A 56 6.39 1.58 -14.60
N TYR A 57 6.56 1.06 -13.38
CA TYR A 57 7.69 0.18 -13.04
C TYR A 57 7.40 -1.30 -13.33
N HIS A 58 6.40 -1.63 -14.17
CA HIS A 58 5.95 -3.00 -14.39
C HIS A 58 5.63 -3.77 -13.10
N LYS A 59 5.34 -3.07 -12.01
CA LYS A 59 5.13 -3.65 -10.67
C LYS A 59 6.29 -4.57 -10.27
N LYS A 60 7.50 -4.01 -10.05
CA LYS A 60 8.68 -4.72 -9.52
C LYS A 60 8.41 -5.23 -8.10
N PHE A 61 7.51 -6.20 -7.96
CA PHE A 61 7.02 -6.69 -6.68
C PHE A 61 8.11 -7.39 -5.87
N GLU A 62 9.16 -7.89 -6.52
CA GLU A 62 10.35 -8.43 -5.84
C GLU A 62 11.03 -7.36 -4.98
N ILE A 63 11.28 -6.15 -5.53
CA ILE A 63 11.84 -5.01 -4.79
C ILE A 63 10.87 -4.55 -3.70
N ALA A 64 9.57 -4.47 -4.02
CA ALA A 64 8.56 -4.09 -3.03
C ALA A 64 8.52 -5.07 -1.86
N GLU A 65 8.56 -6.38 -2.14
CA GLU A 65 8.51 -7.43 -1.13
C GLU A 65 9.76 -7.41 -0.26
N ASP A 66 10.94 -7.25 -0.84
CA ASP A 66 12.20 -7.16 -0.08
C ASP A 66 12.21 -5.93 0.84
N CYS A 67 11.84 -4.76 0.31
CA CYS A 67 11.73 -3.54 1.10
C CYS A 67 10.75 -3.69 2.27
N ILE A 68 9.58 -4.30 2.03
CA ILE A 68 8.59 -4.52 3.09
C ILE A 68 9.10 -5.52 4.13
N LYS A 69 9.83 -6.57 3.73
CA LYS A 69 10.49 -7.50 4.68
C LYS A 69 11.48 -6.74 5.56
N MET A 70 12.31 -5.88 4.97
CA MET A 70 13.25 -5.04 5.72
C MET A 70 12.55 -4.08 6.68
N TYR A 71 11.45 -3.44 6.26
CA TYR A 71 10.66 -2.57 7.12
C TYR A 71 10.16 -3.28 8.38
N PHE A 72 9.58 -4.47 8.24
CA PHE A 72 9.06 -5.23 9.39
C PHE A 72 10.15 -5.86 10.26
N LYS A 73 11.32 -6.19 9.70
CA LYS A 73 12.48 -6.69 10.45
C LYS A 73 12.95 -5.68 11.51
N HIS A 74 12.82 -4.38 11.24
CA HIS A 74 13.27 -3.30 12.12
C HIS A 74 12.22 -2.87 13.17
N SER A 75 11.18 -3.67 13.43
CA SER A 75 10.11 -3.36 14.41
C SER A 75 9.50 -1.97 14.19
N PRO A 76 8.67 -1.81 13.15
CA PRO A 76 8.28 -0.49 12.67
C PRO A 76 7.45 0.29 13.70
N PRO A 77 7.65 1.62 13.78
CA PRO A 77 6.81 2.48 14.62
C PRO A 77 5.36 2.50 14.14
N GLY A 78 4.42 2.61 15.07
CA GLY A 78 2.99 2.79 14.78
C GLY A 78 2.68 4.18 14.25
N ASN A 79 3.06 4.47 13.02
CA ASN A 79 2.77 5.72 12.32
C ASN A 79 2.17 5.44 10.92
N GLN A 80 1.97 6.49 10.11
CA GLN A 80 1.40 6.37 8.75
C GLN A 80 2.11 5.36 7.85
N TYR A 81 3.41 5.12 8.04
CA TYR A 81 4.17 4.19 7.20
C TYR A 81 3.79 2.73 7.42
N LEU A 82 3.22 2.39 8.59
CA LEU A 82 2.69 1.05 8.84
C LEU A 82 1.49 0.75 7.95
N CYS A 83 0.54 1.70 7.84
CA CYS A 83 -0.59 1.59 6.91
C CYS A 83 -0.12 1.48 5.47
N ARG A 84 0.82 2.35 5.07
CA ARG A 84 1.36 2.38 3.70
C ARG A 84 2.09 1.08 3.36
N ALA A 85 2.83 0.50 4.32
CA ALA A 85 3.43 -0.82 4.16
C ALA A 85 2.38 -1.92 3.92
N TYR A 86 1.29 -1.93 4.69
CA TYR A 86 0.17 -2.85 4.45
C TYR A 86 -0.47 -2.63 3.07
N MET A 87 -0.61 -1.39 2.61
CA MET A 87 -1.10 -1.11 1.25
C MET A 87 -0.16 -1.64 0.16
N CYS A 88 1.17 -1.58 0.35
CA CYS A 88 2.13 -2.23 -0.54
C CYS A 88 1.96 -3.75 -0.55
N GLN A 89 1.79 -4.39 0.62
CA GLN A 89 1.50 -5.83 0.68
C GLN A 89 0.21 -6.20 -0.05
N ALA A 90 -0.82 -5.36 0.07
CA ALA A 90 -2.06 -5.56 -0.68
C ALA A 90 -1.85 -5.48 -2.20
N GLN A 91 -1.02 -4.55 -2.68
CA GLN A 91 -0.69 -4.41 -4.10
C GLN A 91 0.13 -5.57 -4.65
N ILE A 92 1.09 -6.09 -3.88
CA ILE A 92 1.86 -7.31 -4.24
C ILE A 92 0.92 -8.51 -4.45
N HIS A 93 -0.16 -8.59 -3.66
CA HIS A 93 -1.18 -9.63 -3.77
C HIS A 93 -2.38 -9.23 -4.63
N ALA A 94 -2.31 -8.12 -5.39
CA ALA A 94 -3.42 -7.65 -6.18
C ALA A 94 -3.92 -8.75 -7.15
N PRO A 95 -5.24 -8.99 -7.22
CA PRO A 95 -5.78 -10.08 -8.01
C PRO A 95 -5.56 -9.81 -9.51
N SER A 96 -5.03 -10.80 -10.22
CA SER A 96 -4.85 -10.73 -11.68
C SER A 96 -5.99 -11.37 -12.47
N SER A 97 -6.80 -12.21 -11.81
CA SER A 97 -7.90 -12.94 -12.41
C SER A 97 -8.98 -13.26 -11.39
N THR A 98 -10.22 -13.39 -11.82
CA THR A 98 -11.33 -13.80 -10.96
C THR A 98 -11.34 -15.28 -10.61
N LYS A 99 -10.49 -16.08 -11.27
CA LYS A 99 -10.38 -17.52 -11.02
C LYS A 99 -9.59 -17.86 -9.76
N ASN A 100 -8.86 -16.88 -9.20
CA ASN A 100 -8.07 -17.06 -7.98
C ASN A 100 -8.61 -16.13 -6.86
N PRO A 101 -9.66 -16.55 -6.14
CA PRO A 101 -10.23 -15.74 -5.06
C PRO A 101 -9.27 -15.56 -3.86
N GLU A 102 -8.31 -16.46 -3.67
CA GLU A 102 -7.36 -16.37 -2.55
C GLU A 102 -6.47 -15.12 -2.64
N GLN A 103 -6.15 -14.68 -3.86
CA GLN A 103 -5.38 -13.44 -4.07
C GLN A 103 -6.13 -12.22 -3.55
N ILE A 104 -7.43 -12.11 -3.86
CA ILE A 104 -8.22 -10.97 -3.38
C ILE A 104 -8.40 -11.04 -1.86
N ASP A 105 -8.64 -12.22 -1.28
CA ASP A 105 -8.76 -12.36 0.18
C ASP A 105 -7.48 -11.92 0.89
N LYS A 106 -6.31 -12.30 0.36
CA LYS A 106 -5.01 -11.90 0.90
C LYS A 106 -4.76 -10.40 0.74
N ALA A 107 -5.08 -9.81 -0.41
CA ALA A 107 -4.97 -8.37 -0.62
C ALA A 107 -5.89 -7.59 0.33
N VAL A 108 -7.15 -8.03 0.46
CA VAL A 108 -8.15 -7.44 1.36
C VAL A 108 -7.72 -7.53 2.81
N LEU A 109 -7.14 -8.66 3.25
CA LEU A 109 -6.62 -8.79 4.61
C LEU A 109 -5.66 -7.65 4.96
N TYR A 110 -4.73 -7.33 4.07
CA TYR A 110 -3.78 -6.23 4.30
C TYR A 110 -4.43 -4.86 4.23
N LEU A 111 -5.39 -4.63 3.32
CA LEU A 111 -6.15 -3.37 3.30
C LEU A 111 -6.94 -3.18 4.60
N LEU A 112 -7.57 -4.22 5.13
CA LEU A 112 -8.30 -4.15 6.40
C LEU A 112 -7.36 -3.91 7.59
N LYS A 113 -6.12 -4.44 7.57
CA LYS A 113 -5.10 -4.07 8.57
C LYS A 113 -4.76 -2.58 8.50
N ALA A 114 -4.54 -2.05 7.30
CA ALA A 114 -4.27 -0.62 7.10
C ALA A 114 -5.43 0.25 7.60
N ILE A 115 -6.67 -0.09 7.22
CA ILE A 115 -7.89 0.61 7.59
C ILE A 115 -8.11 0.58 9.11
N ASN A 116 -8.00 -0.61 9.72
CA ASN A 116 -8.24 -0.76 11.16
C ASN A 116 -7.23 -0.01 12.02
N PHE A 117 -5.99 0.15 11.54
CA PHE A 117 -5.01 1.02 12.19
C PHE A 117 -5.33 2.50 11.97
N ALA A 118 -5.56 2.89 10.72
CA ALA A 118 -5.76 4.29 10.34
C ALA A 118 -6.98 4.92 11.02
N LYS A 119 -8.09 4.19 11.13
CA LYS A 119 -9.34 4.70 11.73
C LYS A 119 -9.25 4.97 13.24
N GLN A 120 -8.19 4.52 13.93
CA GLN A 120 -8.02 4.79 15.36
C GLN A 120 -7.45 6.18 15.64
N ASN A 121 -6.94 6.86 14.62
CA ASN A 121 -6.30 8.16 14.76
C ASN A 121 -6.79 9.11 13.66
N PRO A 122 -7.50 10.19 14.01
CA PRO A 122 -8.01 11.18 13.05
C PRO A 122 -6.95 11.70 12.07
N ARG A 123 -5.69 11.82 12.52
CA ARG A 123 -4.56 12.23 11.68
C ARG A 123 -4.33 11.32 10.47
N TYR A 124 -4.81 10.08 10.52
CA TYR A 124 -4.62 9.05 9.50
C TYR A 124 -5.90 8.69 8.74
N HIS A 125 -7.02 9.39 8.94
CA HIS A 125 -8.27 9.13 8.21
C HIS A 125 -8.10 9.12 6.68
N PHE A 126 -7.25 9.98 6.13
CA PHE A 126 -6.91 9.98 4.70
C PHE A 126 -6.34 8.64 4.19
N LEU A 127 -5.74 7.81 5.07
CA LEU A 127 -5.25 6.49 4.71
C LEU A 127 -6.37 5.45 4.60
N VAL A 128 -7.49 5.65 5.29
CA VAL A 128 -8.71 4.83 5.09
C VAL A 128 -9.24 5.06 3.68
N TYR A 129 -9.28 6.32 3.23
CA TYR A 129 -9.61 6.65 1.85
C TYR A 129 -8.63 6.04 0.85
N ASN A 130 -7.32 6.23 1.05
CA ASN A 130 -6.32 5.66 0.13
C ASN A 130 -6.43 4.12 0.01
N ALA A 131 -6.69 3.42 1.13
CA ALA A 131 -6.94 1.98 1.12
C ALA A 131 -8.23 1.62 0.38
N SER A 132 -9.30 2.40 0.50
CA SER A 132 -10.56 2.14 -0.19
C SER A 132 -10.44 2.32 -1.70
N VAL A 133 -9.66 3.30 -2.17
CA VAL A 133 -9.35 3.47 -3.59
C VAL A 133 -8.58 2.26 -4.14
N LEU A 134 -7.62 1.73 -3.39
CA LEU A 134 -6.92 0.48 -3.76
C LEU A 134 -7.88 -0.71 -3.79
N TYR A 135 -8.74 -0.85 -2.78
CA TYR A 135 -9.76 -1.89 -2.74
C TYR A 135 -10.64 -1.85 -3.99
N TRP A 136 -11.13 -0.65 -4.37
CA TRP A 136 -11.95 -0.48 -5.56
C TRP A 136 -11.24 -0.92 -6.83
N ARG A 137 -9.95 -0.57 -6.98
CA ARG A 137 -9.13 -1.01 -8.12
C ARG A 137 -9.06 -2.53 -8.24
N PHE A 138 -8.93 -3.25 -7.12
CA PHE A 138 -8.88 -4.72 -7.10
C PHE A 138 -10.23 -5.35 -7.41
N CYS A 139 -11.32 -4.74 -6.92
CA CYS A 139 -12.68 -5.24 -7.11
C CYS A 139 -13.16 -5.22 -8.55
N ARG A 140 -12.65 -4.30 -9.39
CA ARG A 140 -13.16 -4.08 -10.75
C ARG A 140 -13.30 -5.37 -11.57
N ILE A 141 -12.33 -6.28 -11.51
CA ILE A 141 -12.36 -7.52 -12.30
C ILE A 141 -13.45 -8.50 -11.84
N PHE A 142 -13.92 -8.37 -10.59
CA PHE A 142 -14.96 -9.21 -9.97
C PHE A 142 -16.38 -8.65 -10.14
N LEU A 143 -16.55 -7.43 -10.68
CA LEU A 143 -17.85 -6.78 -10.90
C LEU A 143 -18.65 -7.37 -12.09
N LYS A 144 -18.49 -8.66 -12.36
CA LYS A 144 -19.21 -9.42 -13.38
C LYS A 144 -20.12 -10.48 -12.74
N PRO A 145 -21.13 -11.00 -13.47
CA PRO A 145 -22.04 -12.01 -12.92
C PRO A 145 -21.30 -13.18 -12.26
N ASN A 146 -21.85 -13.71 -11.17
CA ASN A 146 -21.31 -14.83 -10.35
C ASN A 146 -20.09 -14.53 -9.46
N TYR A 147 -19.38 -13.41 -9.66
CA TYR A 147 -18.18 -13.08 -8.87
C TYR A 147 -18.41 -11.97 -7.82
N LYS A 148 -19.45 -11.13 -7.99
CA LYS A 148 -19.78 -10.04 -7.06
C LYS A 148 -19.95 -10.49 -5.60
N ARG A 149 -20.50 -11.69 -5.39
CA ARG A 149 -20.70 -12.27 -4.04
C ARG A 149 -19.40 -12.42 -3.25
N LEU A 150 -18.27 -12.59 -3.93
CA LEU A 150 -16.94 -12.70 -3.30
C LEU A 150 -16.53 -11.38 -2.62
N LEU A 151 -17.08 -10.25 -3.08
CA LEU A 151 -16.75 -8.93 -2.56
C LEU A 151 -17.68 -8.48 -1.43
N ALA A 152 -18.87 -9.06 -1.27
CA ALA A 152 -19.94 -8.50 -0.44
C ALA A 152 -19.48 -8.18 0.99
N LYS A 153 -18.79 -9.13 1.64
CA LYS A 153 -18.28 -8.95 3.00
C LYS A 153 -17.21 -7.87 3.08
N SER A 154 -16.21 -7.91 2.22
CA SER A 154 -15.08 -6.98 2.24
C SER A 154 -15.51 -5.56 1.85
N LEU A 155 -16.43 -5.44 0.89
CA LEU A 155 -17.00 -4.17 0.47
C LEU A 155 -17.76 -3.51 1.61
N HIS A 156 -18.60 -4.28 2.32
CA HIS A 156 -19.30 -3.77 3.50
C HIS A 156 -18.34 -3.25 4.58
N GLN A 157 -17.25 -4.00 4.86
CA GLN A 157 -16.25 -3.57 5.84
C GLN A 157 -15.53 -2.28 5.43
N VAL A 158 -15.19 -2.13 4.14
CA VAL A 158 -14.52 -0.93 3.63
C VAL A 158 -15.47 0.27 3.64
N VAL A 159 -16.71 0.12 3.17
CA VAL A 159 -17.73 1.18 3.18
C VAL A 159 -18.01 1.63 4.61
N LYS A 160 -18.25 0.68 5.53
CA LYS A 160 -18.48 1.01 6.94
C LYS A 160 -17.29 1.78 7.54
N ALA A 161 -16.06 1.39 7.22
CA ALA A 161 -14.90 2.10 7.74
C ALA A 161 -14.77 3.54 7.20
N LEU A 162 -15.25 3.80 5.97
CA LEU A 162 -15.36 5.16 5.44
C LEU A 162 -16.46 5.93 6.18
N ASP A 163 -17.62 5.32 6.43
CA ASP A 163 -18.72 5.94 7.18
C ASP A 163 -18.34 6.27 8.63
N ASP A 164 -17.59 5.37 9.29
CA ASP A 164 -17.16 5.50 10.68
C ASP A 164 -16.13 6.63 10.91
N ILE A 165 -15.43 7.09 9.87
CA ILE A 165 -14.46 8.18 10.00
C ILE A 165 -15.12 9.54 9.72
N ASP A 166 -14.83 10.50 10.59
CA ASP A 166 -15.18 11.91 10.39
C ASP A 166 -14.13 12.51 9.45
N ASP A 167 -14.43 12.55 8.15
CA ASP A 167 -13.59 13.14 7.10
C ASP A 167 -14.40 14.27 6.50
N GLU A 168 -13.93 15.51 6.66
CA GLU A 168 -14.65 16.72 6.25
C GLU A 168 -14.93 16.75 4.74
N ASP A 169 -14.13 16.02 3.93
CA ASP A 169 -14.38 15.80 2.51
C ASP A 169 -15.46 14.72 2.31
N TYR A 170 -16.72 15.04 2.64
CA TYR A 170 -17.85 14.12 2.45
C TYR A 170 -18.31 13.99 0.99
N GLU A 171 -17.93 14.92 0.11
CA GLU A 171 -18.48 15.03 -1.26
C GLU A 171 -18.17 13.81 -2.15
N TRP A 172 -17.12 13.03 -1.85
CA TRP A 172 -16.73 11.86 -2.67
C TRP A 172 -17.36 10.54 -2.20
N ARG A 173 -18.08 10.51 -1.07
CA ARG A 173 -18.69 9.27 -0.56
C ARG A 173 -19.97 8.95 -1.34
N ALA A 174 -19.99 7.79 -2.00
CA ALA A 174 -21.22 7.28 -2.60
C ALA A 174 -22.19 6.87 -1.48
N GLN A 175 -23.21 7.68 -1.24
CA GLN A 175 -24.26 7.39 -0.28
C GLN A 175 -25.26 6.41 -0.90
N LEU A 176 -25.54 5.32 -0.19
CA LEU A 176 -26.66 4.45 -0.52
C LEU A 176 -27.94 5.18 -0.09
N MET A 177 -28.60 5.85 -1.03
CA MET A 177 -29.97 6.34 -0.79
C MET A 177 -30.90 5.12 -0.75
N MET A 178 -31.52 4.89 0.41
CA MET A 178 -32.56 3.88 0.62
C MET A 178 -33.94 4.48 0.35
#